data_AF-A0A944BKI5-F1
#
_entry.id   AF-A0A944BKI5-F1
#
_cell.length_a   1.000
_cell.length_b   1.000
_cell.length_c   1.000
_cell.angle_alpha   90.00
_cell.angle_beta   90.00
_cell.angle_gamma   90.00
#
_symmetry.space_group_name_H-M   'P 1'
#
loop_
_entity.id
_entity.type
_entity.pdbx_description
1 polymer ?
#
loop_
_entity_poly.entity_id
_entity_poly.type
_entity_poly.pdbx_seq_one_letter_code
_entity_poly.pdbx_strand_id
1 'polypeptide(L)'
;MRRVRRNHQKLWMTLFACFGVLGALGAAQTCGLFNARDTYLAQTLAYADEIADPSRQAADEVEVIHDTETRIDSGERIDLSSIYWENDMAYAELSDGRRARLTLDRALQTTIENSLTEHTVPHGGAVAIDPKTGKILAIASASNAAPVLSHYATRAAAPSASVFKLVTAAALLEKGSVDPQARICYSGGQSMLTESDVRGNPQTDTTCASLEQAIGHSINAVMARYAYQHLSKEDLEHIALRFAFNREIPTEFLTDVSEAEFVDDDIERAKTAAGFWHVNLSPMHGALIAAAIENDGIMMTPILIDEITDAQGTVLYTAKPRPWLVSMHADRAKVLARLGENTTREGTARKMFASRKGWRQGVRVGGKTGTLSNKQPFYTYNWFVGWGSDAKSQIAVGALIVNSEKWWIKGSHVAARAMKTHFSK
;
A
#
# COMPACT_ATOMS: atom_id res chain seq x y z
N MET A 1 -53.99 -28.64 -5.06
CA MET A 1 -54.86 -28.05 -4.02
C MET A 1 -54.41 -26.61 -3.78
N ARG A 2 -55.36 -25.65 -3.93
CA ARG A 2 -55.45 -24.26 -3.39
C ARG A 2 -54.14 -23.51 -3.08
N ARG A 3 -53.78 -22.50 -3.89
CA ARG A 3 -54.20 -21.05 -3.89
C ARG A 3 -53.18 -20.15 -3.15
N VAL A 4 -52.46 -19.29 -3.89
CA VAL A 4 -52.66 -17.80 -3.98
C VAL A 4 -51.98 -17.04 -2.83
N ARG A 5 -50.80 -16.43 -3.09
CA ARG A 5 -50.58 -14.98 -3.39
C ARG A 5 -50.90 -14.04 -2.21
N ARG A 6 -49.91 -13.25 -1.75
CA ARG A 6 -49.86 -11.78 -1.97
C ARG A 6 -48.65 -11.11 -1.27
N ASN A 7 -48.06 -10.17 -2.01
CA ASN A 7 -47.26 -9.03 -1.56
C ASN A 7 -48.01 -8.18 -0.51
N HIS A 8 -47.27 -7.49 0.37
CA HIS A 8 -47.13 -6.02 0.38
C HIS A 8 -46.39 -5.50 1.64
N GLN A 9 -45.34 -4.71 1.38
CA GLN A 9 -45.02 -3.39 1.96
C GLN A 9 -45.22 -3.07 3.47
N LYS A 10 -44.10 -2.58 4.04
CA LYS A 10 -43.92 -1.32 4.79
C LYS A 10 -44.14 -1.25 6.32
N LEU A 11 -43.09 -0.71 6.94
CA LEU A 11 -42.99 0.31 8.00
C LEU A 11 -43.14 -0.04 9.49
N TRP A 12 -42.05 0.21 10.22
CA TRP A 12 -41.87 0.95 11.51
C TRP A 12 -42.67 0.54 12.77
N MET A 13 -41.95 0.28 13.87
CA MET A 13 -42.19 0.75 15.25
C MET A 13 -41.04 0.18 16.14
N THR A 14 -40.14 1.00 16.68
CA THR A 14 -40.21 1.69 17.98
C THR A 14 -40.45 0.74 19.15
N LEU A 15 -39.42 0.47 19.95
CA LEU A 15 -39.55 -0.19 21.26
C LEU A 15 -38.99 0.75 22.34
N PHE A 16 -39.91 1.42 23.02
CA PHE A 16 -39.76 1.99 24.35
C PHE A 16 -39.88 0.84 25.37
N ALA A 17 -38.99 0.80 26.35
CA ALA A 17 -39.27 0.14 27.63
C ALA A 17 -38.60 0.92 28.76
N CYS A 18 -39.43 1.61 29.55
CA CYS A 18 -39.09 2.22 30.81
C CYS A 18 -40.07 1.62 31.83
N PHE A 19 -39.57 0.93 32.86
CA PHE A 19 -40.34 0.59 34.05
C PHE A 19 -39.47 0.92 35.26
N GLY A 20 -39.91 1.92 36.03
CA GLY A 20 -39.31 2.30 37.30
C GLY A 20 -40.01 1.63 38.48
N VAL A 21 -39.30 1.58 39.61
CA VAL A 21 -39.89 1.57 40.95
C VAL A 21 -39.11 2.57 41.81
N LEU A 22 -39.88 3.36 42.57
CA LEU A 22 -39.51 4.56 43.32
C LEU A 22 -38.52 4.33 44.48
N GLY A 23 -37.71 5.37 44.73
CA GLY A 23 -37.02 5.63 46.00
C GLY A 23 -36.43 7.04 46.02
N ALA A 24 -37.02 7.92 46.84
CA ALA A 24 -36.84 9.37 46.92
C ALA A 24 -35.39 9.89 47.11
N LEU A 25 -35.02 10.94 46.36
CA LEU A 25 -34.48 12.25 46.80
C LEU A 25 -33.83 12.96 45.59
N GLY A 26 -34.08 14.27 45.46
CA GLY A 26 -34.02 14.99 44.19
C GLY A 26 -32.63 15.31 43.63
N ALA A 27 -32.56 15.37 42.29
CA ALA A 27 -31.68 16.23 41.50
C ALA A 27 -32.22 16.30 40.05
N ALA A 28 -32.08 17.46 39.42
CA ALA A 28 -32.64 17.78 38.11
C ALA A 28 -32.15 16.86 36.98
N GLN A 29 -33.08 16.43 36.12
CA GLN A 29 -32.79 15.74 34.86
C GLN A 29 -32.39 16.75 33.77
N THR A 30 -31.15 16.66 33.29
CA THR A 30 -30.80 17.06 31.92
C THR A 30 -30.66 15.79 31.08
N CYS A 31 -31.51 15.67 30.06
CA CYS A 31 -31.49 14.57 29.10
C CYS A 31 -30.36 14.82 28.08
N GLY A 32 -29.30 14.00 28.11
CA GLY A 32 -28.20 14.02 27.15
C GLY A 32 -28.21 12.77 26.28
N LEU A 33 -28.09 12.95 24.96
CA LEU A 33 -28.00 11.90 23.95
C LEU A 33 -26.84 10.93 24.26
N PHE A 34 -27.13 9.65 24.48
CA PHE A 34 -26.14 8.59 24.48
C PHE A 34 -25.68 8.31 23.04
N ASN A 35 -24.41 8.60 22.76
CA ASN A 35 -23.74 8.28 21.51
C ASN A 35 -22.97 6.97 21.68
N ALA A 36 -22.92 6.14 20.64
CA ALA A 36 -22.28 4.81 20.64
C ALA A 36 -20.73 4.88 20.64
N ARG A 37 -20.15 5.62 21.60
CA ARG A 37 -18.68 5.79 21.77
C ARG A 37 -18.11 5.23 23.06
N ASP A 38 -18.94 4.78 24.01
CA ASP A 38 -18.47 4.43 25.35
C ASP A 38 -18.34 2.92 25.64
N THR A 39 -18.54 2.03 24.65
CA THR A 39 -18.34 0.58 24.82
C THR A 39 -16.98 0.06 24.36
N TYR A 40 -16.09 0.90 23.84
CA TYR A 40 -14.70 0.51 23.49
C TYR A 40 -13.65 0.95 24.52
N LEU A 41 -14.04 1.76 25.51
CA LEU A 41 -13.13 2.41 26.46
C LEU A 41 -12.99 1.72 27.82
N ALA A 42 -13.78 0.68 28.10
CA ALA A 42 -13.83 0.05 29.43
C ALA A 42 -13.07 -1.28 29.57
N GLN A 43 -12.38 -1.76 28.52
CA GLN A 43 -11.56 -3.00 28.60
C GLN A 43 -10.05 -2.76 28.61
N THR A 44 -9.59 -1.51 28.50
CA THR A 44 -8.16 -1.16 28.34
C THR A 44 -7.46 -0.68 29.62
N LEU A 45 -8.14 -0.62 30.77
CA LEU A 45 -7.56 -0.09 32.02
C LEU A 45 -7.30 -1.12 33.13
N ALA A 46 -7.22 -2.40 32.80
CA ALA A 46 -6.84 -3.43 33.78
C ALA A 46 -5.92 -4.50 33.18
N TYR A 47 -4.75 -4.10 32.64
CA TYR A 47 -3.70 -5.07 32.32
C TYR A 47 -2.31 -4.41 32.19
N ALA A 48 -1.83 -3.81 33.28
CA ALA A 48 -0.50 -3.20 33.31
C ALA A 48 0.43 -3.73 34.43
N ASP A 49 0.08 -4.84 35.10
CA ASP A 49 0.90 -5.33 36.24
C ASP A 49 1.19 -6.85 36.28
N GLU A 50 0.94 -7.63 35.21
CA GLU A 50 1.39 -9.04 35.16
C GLU A 50 1.91 -9.45 33.78
N ILE A 51 3.20 -9.20 33.52
CA ILE A 51 3.96 -9.89 32.47
C ILE A 51 5.29 -10.37 33.05
N ALA A 52 5.27 -11.60 33.58
CA ALA A 52 6.44 -12.42 33.84
C ALA A 52 6.10 -13.90 33.54
N ASP A 53 5.68 -14.20 32.32
CA ASP A 53 5.62 -15.58 31.80
C ASP A 53 6.00 -15.59 30.29
N PRO A 54 7.11 -16.24 29.89
CA PRO A 54 7.55 -16.29 28.50
C PRO A 54 6.73 -17.23 27.58
N SER A 55 5.59 -17.77 28.03
CA SER A 55 4.85 -18.82 27.30
C SER A 55 3.52 -18.40 26.66
N ARG A 56 3.22 -17.11 26.50
CA ARG A 56 2.08 -16.64 25.70
C ARG A 56 2.52 -15.92 24.43
N GLN A 57 2.17 -16.49 23.28
CA GLN A 57 2.18 -15.82 21.98
C GLN A 57 1.42 -14.50 22.10
N ALA A 58 2.14 -13.38 22.00
CA ALA A 58 1.53 -12.07 21.94
C ALA A 58 0.81 -11.93 20.60
N ALA A 59 -0.51 -11.77 20.67
CA ALA A 59 -1.26 -11.13 19.62
C ALA A 59 -0.81 -9.66 19.59
N ASP A 60 0.16 -9.33 18.75
CA ASP A 60 0.55 -7.95 18.52
C ASP A 60 -0.59 -7.26 17.75
N GLU A 61 -1.35 -6.40 18.42
CA GLU A 61 -2.29 -5.52 17.75
C GLU A 61 -1.55 -4.64 16.73
N VAL A 62 -2.24 -4.21 15.67
CA VAL A 62 -1.66 -3.26 14.71
C VAL A 62 -1.36 -1.97 15.47
N GLU A 63 -0.07 -1.73 15.77
CA GLU A 63 0.38 -0.55 16.50
C GLU A 63 0.16 0.69 15.62
N VAL A 64 -0.99 1.35 15.83
CA VAL A 64 -1.28 2.67 15.30
C VAL A 64 -0.64 3.67 16.26
N ILE A 65 0.32 4.43 15.76
CA ILE A 65 0.95 5.48 16.56
C ILE A 65 -0.05 6.64 16.62
N HIS A 66 -0.83 6.68 17.70
CA HIS A 66 -1.88 7.67 17.91
C HIS A 66 -1.29 9.04 18.22
N ASP A 67 -1.65 10.05 17.42
CA ASP A 67 -1.47 11.45 17.77
C ASP A 67 -2.56 12.32 17.12
N THR A 68 -3.13 13.25 17.89
CA THR A 68 -4.34 14.03 17.61
C THR A 68 -4.11 15.29 16.78
N GLU A 69 -2.87 15.63 16.42
CA GLU A 69 -2.52 16.98 15.95
C GLU A 69 -2.58 17.22 14.42
N THR A 70 -3.09 16.30 13.59
CA THR A 70 -2.90 16.41 12.11
C THR A 70 -4.10 16.64 11.21
N ARG A 71 -5.29 16.89 11.75
CA ARG A 71 -6.30 17.43 10.84
C ARG A 71 -5.97 18.91 10.68
N ILE A 72 -5.71 19.34 9.44
CA ILE A 72 -6.16 20.67 9.05
C ILE A 72 -7.61 20.71 9.52
N ASP A 73 -7.89 21.51 10.55
CA ASP A 73 -9.10 21.45 11.37
C ASP A 73 -10.39 21.62 10.53
N SER A 74 -10.27 21.99 9.26
CA SER A 74 -11.37 22.10 8.31
C SER A 74 -11.90 20.76 7.78
N GLY A 75 -11.17 19.64 7.89
CA GLY A 75 -11.55 18.38 7.24
C GLY A 75 -11.55 18.45 5.70
N GLU A 76 -10.90 19.48 5.16
CA GLU A 76 -10.82 19.76 3.74
C GLU A 76 -9.73 18.93 3.06
N ARG A 77 -10.00 18.47 1.83
CA ARG A 77 -9.08 17.67 1.02
C ARG A 77 -8.62 18.48 -0.20
N ILE A 78 -7.32 18.44 -0.49
CA ILE A 78 -6.73 19.03 -1.69
C ILE A 78 -7.28 18.34 -2.94
N ASP A 79 -7.81 19.13 -3.86
CA ASP A 79 -8.05 18.67 -5.23
C ASP A 79 -6.73 18.66 -6.01
N LEU A 80 -6.20 17.47 -6.27
CA LEU A 80 -4.95 17.28 -7.00
C LEU A 80 -4.97 17.88 -8.42
N SER A 81 -6.16 18.13 -9.01
CA SER A 81 -6.27 18.75 -10.32
C SER A 81 -6.12 20.27 -10.31
N SER A 82 -6.18 20.89 -9.12
CA SER A 82 -6.05 22.34 -8.92
C SER A 82 -4.61 22.79 -8.63
N ILE A 83 -3.66 21.86 -8.54
CA ILE A 83 -2.26 22.16 -8.22
C ILE A 83 -1.65 23.00 -9.34
N TYR A 84 -0.98 24.08 -8.95
CA TYR A 84 -0.29 24.98 -9.87
C TYR A 84 1.14 25.27 -9.40
N TRP A 85 1.97 25.77 -10.31
CA TRP A 85 3.38 26.05 -10.05
C TRP A 85 3.65 27.55 -10.09
N GLU A 86 4.32 28.06 -9.05
CA GLU A 86 4.96 29.38 -9.09
C GLU A 86 6.47 29.17 -8.93
N ASN A 87 7.24 29.53 -9.96
CA ASN A 87 8.65 29.16 -10.06
C ASN A 87 8.82 27.64 -9.86
N ASP A 88 9.72 27.19 -8.98
CA ASP A 88 9.96 25.76 -8.73
C ASP A 88 9.09 25.16 -7.62
N MET A 89 8.13 25.92 -7.08
CA MET A 89 7.29 25.48 -5.96
C MET A 89 5.86 25.21 -6.41
N ALA A 90 5.31 24.08 -5.96
CA ALA A 90 3.92 23.72 -6.17
C ALA A 90 3.02 24.28 -5.06
N TYR A 91 1.83 24.72 -5.44
CA TYR A 91 0.82 25.28 -4.55
C TYR A 91 -0.57 24.72 -4.84
N ALA A 92 -1.43 24.79 -3.83
CA ALA A 92 -2.86 24.62 -3.94
C ALA A 92 -3.57 25.71 -3.12
N GLU A 93 -4.71 26.19 -3.60
CA GLU A 93 -5.59 27.07 -2.83
C GLU A 93 -6.54 26.22 -1.98
N LEU A 94 -6.71 26.63 -0.71
CA LEU A 94 -7.70 26.06 0.20
C LEU A 94 -9.03 26.81 0.03
N SER A 95 -10.14 26.20 0.42
CA SER A 95 -11.50 26.74 0.26
C SER A 95 -11.72 28.06 1.00
N ASP A 96 -10.93 28.33 2.04
CA ASP A 96 -10.94 29.57 2.78
C ASP A 96 -10.01 30.65 2.21
N GLY A 97 -9.42 30.41 1.03
CA GLY A 97 -8.55 31.33 0.32
C GLY A 97 -7.09 31.34 0.81
N ARG A 98 -6.72 30.50 1.78
CA ARG A 98 -5.32 30.32 2.18
C ARG A 98 -4.55 29.54 1.11
N ARG A 99 -3.23 29.73 1.10
CA ARG A 99 -2.34 29.05 0.16
C ARG A 99 -1.55 27.95 0.87
N ALA A 100 -1.57 26.75 0.30
CA ALA A 100 -0.77 25.61 0.75
C ALA A 100 0.43 25.41 -0.19
N ARG A 101 1.65 25.49 0.34
CA ARG A 101 2.88 25.09 -0.35
C ARG A 101 3.02 23.58 -0.25
N LEU A 102 3.25 22.91 -1.38
CA LEU A 102 3.28 21.46 -1.45
C LEU A 102 4.71 20.89 -1.45
N THR A 103 4.83 19.60 -1.17
CA THR A 103 6.11 18.87 -1.10
C THR A 103 6.66 18.42 -2.46
N LEU A 104 5.95 18.73 -3.56
CA LEU A 104 6.28 18.22 -4.89
C LEU A 104 7.59 18.80 -5.43
N ASP A 105 8.45 17.91 -5.93
CA ASP A 105 9.67 18.26 -6.65
C ASP A 105 9.35 18.42 -8.15
N ARG A 106 9.64 19.60 -8.71
CA ARG A 106 9.28 19.94 -10.09
C ARG A 106 9.91 19.00 -11.11
N ALA A 107 11.19 18.69 -10.97
CA ALA A 107 11.91 17.85 -11.93
C ALA A 107 11.39 16.41 -11.93
N LEU A 108 11.12 15.86 -10.74
CA LEU A 108 10.56 14.54 -10.54
C LEU A 108 9.12 14.45 -11.04
N GLN A 109 8.29 15.45 -10.70
CA GLN A 109 6.91 15.54 -11.18
C GLN A 109 6.87 15.54 -12.71
N THR A 110 7.60 16.44 -13.35
CA THR A 110 7.69 16.51 -14.82
C THR A 110 8.22 15.20 -15.43
N THR A 111 9.21 14.56 -14.79
CA THR A 111 9.73 13.27 -15.26
C THR A 111 8.66 12.20 -15.28
N ILE A 112 7.86 12.09 -14.21
CA ILE A 112 6.81 11.08 -14.09
C ILE A 112 5.67 11.40 -15.07
N GLU A 113 5.20 12.65 -15.11
CA GLU A 113 4.15 13.08 -16.05
C GLU A 113 4.51 12.76 -17.50
N ASN A 114 5.72 13.15 -17.94
CA ASN A 114 6.20 12.86 -19.28
C ASN A 114 6.28 11.34 -19.53
N SER A 115 6.73 10.57 -18.54
CA SER A 115 6.80 9.11 -18.68
C SER A 115 5.42 8.48 -18.91
N LEU A 116 4.37 9.05 -18.33
CA LEU A 116 2.99 8.59 -18.51
C LEU A 116 2.37 9.06 -19.83
N THR A 117 2.71 10.26 -20.31
CA THR A 117 2.09 10.87 -21.50
C THR A 117 2.79 10.53 -22.82
N GLU A 118 4.11 10.33 -22.83
CA GLU A 118 4.92 10.03 -24.03
C GLU A 118 4.41 8.80 -24.82
N HIS A 119 3.77 7.84 -24.14
CA HIS A 119 3.35 6.56 -24.72
C HIS A 119 1.83 6.39 -24.79
N THR A 120 1.05 7.46 -24.59
CA THR A 120 -0.42 7.50 -24.70
C THR A 120 -1.12 6.30 -24.02
N VAL A 121 -0.68 5.97 -22.80
CA VAL A 121 -1.18 4.78 -22.08
C VAL A 121 -2.69 4.89 -21.82
N PRO A 122 -3.46 3.78 -21.93
CA PRO A 122 -4.88 3.75 -21.59
C PRO A 122 -5.17 4.36 -20.23
N HIS A 123 -4.50 3.87 -19.19
CA HIS A 123 -4.49 4.43 -17.85
C HIS A 123 -3.10 4.23 -17.22
N GLY A 124 -2.71 5.13 -16.33
CA GLY A 124 -1.46 5.02 -15.59
C GLY A 124 -1.42 5.98 -14.42
N GLY A 125 -0.71 5.58 -13.39
CA GLY A 125 -0.53 6.38 -12.19
C GLY A 125 0.80 6.05 -11.54
N ALA A 126 1.48 7.08 -11.04
CA ALA A 126 2.72 6.90 -10.31
C ALA A 126 2.85 7.93 -9.19
N VAL A 127 3.43 7.47 -8.08
CA VAL A 127 3.71 8.28 -6.90
C VAL A 127 5.14 8.03 -6.46
N ALA A 128 5.84 9.11 -6.10
CA ALA A 128 7.14 9.07 -5.44
C ALA A 128 7.06 9.67 -4.03
N ILE A 129 7.66 9.01 -3.06
CA ILE A 129 7.63 9.38 -1.64
C ILE A 129 9.05 9.32 -1.08
N ASP A 130 9.43 10.25 -0.20
CA ASP A 130 10.61 10.11 0.64
C ASP A 130 10.30 9.15 1.81
N PRO A 131 10.98 7.98 1.90
CA PRO A 131 10.69 7.00 2.93
C PRO A 131 10.85 7.49 4.39
N LYS A 132 11.73 8.46 4.66
CA LYS A 132 12.11 8.91 6.02
C LYS A 132 11.08 9.92 6.52
N THR A 133 10.50 10.68 5.59
CA THR A 133 9.66 11.83 5.95
C THR A 133 8.19 11.61 5.65
N GLY A 134 7.85 10.70 4.73
CA GLY A 134 6.50 10.56 4.20
C GLY A 134 6.11 11.64 3.19
N LYS A 135 7.02 12.57 2.86
CA LYS A 135 6.75 13.62 1.87
C LYS A 135 6.51 13.03 0.49
N ILE A 136 5.41 13.42 -0.15
CA ILE A 136 5.07 13.06 -1.52
C ILE A 136 5.87 13.98 -2.44
N LEU A 137 6.85 13.42 -3.13
CA LEU A 137 7.76 14.16 -4.00
C LEU A 137 7.18 14.33 -5.41
N ALA A 138 6.30 13.42 -5.82
CA ALA A 138 5.59 13.51 -7.09
C ALA A 138 4.34 12.62 -7.07
N ILE A 139 3.28 13.06 -7.75
CA ILE A 139 2.04 12.32 -7.91
C ILE A 139 1.40 12.66 -9.25
N ALA A 140 1.26 11.69 -10.14
CA ALA A 140 0.74 11.94 -11.48
C ALA A 140 -0.13 10.80 -11.99
N SER A 141 -1.14 11.16 -12.76
CA SER A 141 -2.07 10.24 -13.41
C SER A 141 -2.18 10.58 -14.89
N ALA A 142 -2.35 9.57 -15.74
CA ALA A 142 -2.70 9.73 -17.14
C ALA A 142 -3.79 8.74 -17.53
N SER A 143 -4.74 9.18 -18.35
CA SER A 143 -5.84 8.34 -18.83
C SER A 143 -6.26 8.78 -20.23
N ASN A 144 -5.97 7.96 -21.23
CA ASN A 144 -6.30 8.22 -22.64
C ASN A 144 -7.39 7.29 -23.20
N ALA A 145 -7.80 6.27 -22.43
CA ALA A 145 -8.91 5.39 -22.79
C ALA A 145 -10.20 5.80 -22.06
N ALA A 146 -11.34 5.47 -22.66
CA ALA A 146 -12.65 5.65 -22.05
C ALA A 146 -13.01 4.48 -21.11
N PRO A 147 -13.62 4.75 -19.93
CA PRO A 147 -13.88 6.08 -19.38
C PRO A 147 -12.56 6.77 -18.97
N VAL A 148 -12.44 8.08 -19.18
CA VAL A 148 -11.28 8.83 -18.69
C VAL A 148 -11.35 8.86 -17.16
N LEU A 149 -10.31 8.35 -16.50
CA LEU A 149 -10.23 8.26 -15.05
C LEU A 149 -9.25 9.31 -14.52
N SER A 150 -9.76 10.25 -13.72
CA SER A 150 -8.92 11.15 -12.94
C SER A 150 -8.28 10.40 -11.75
N HIS A 151 -7.16 10.94 -11.27
CA HIS A 151 -6.46 10.50 -10.04
C HIS A 151 -6.10 9.01 -9.99
N TYR A 152 -5.80 8.38 -11.14
CA TYR A 152 -5.40 6.97 -11.20
C TYR A 152 -4.23 6.59 -10.27
N ALA A 153 -3.39 7.56 -9.89
CA ALA A 153 -2.34 7.40 -8.87
C ALA A 153 -2.87 7.06 -7.46
N THR A 154 -4.10 7.43 -7.12
CA THR A 154 -4.70 7.23 -5.80
C THR A 154 -5.84 6.20 -5.81
N ARG A 155 -6.16 5.63 -6.97
CA ARG A 155 -7.24 4.64 -7.12
C ARG A 155 -6.75 3.22 -6.98
N ALA A 156 -7.46 2.41 -6.19
CA ALA A 156 -7.21 0.98 -6.03
C ALA A 156 -7.89 0.15 -7.14
N ALA A 157 -7.80 0.65 -8.38
CA ALA A 157 -8.56 0.15 -9.52
C ALA A 157 -7.95 -1.08 -10.19
N ALA A 158 -6.79 -1.54 -9.71
CA ALA A 158 -6.04 -2.63 -10.33
C ALA A 158 -5.63 -3.69 -9.31
N PRO A 159 -5.64 -4.97 -9.71
CA PRO A 159 -5.11 -6.03 -8.88
C PRO A 159 -3.62 -5.81 -8.62
N SER A 160 -3.17 -6.04 -7.39
CA SER A 160 -1.76 -5.85 -6.97
C SER A 160 -0.78 -6.73 -7.75
N ALA A 161 -1.26 -7.84 -8.30
CA ALA A 161 -0.44 -8.85 -8.95
C ALA A 161 0.72 -9.31 -8.04
N SER A 162 1.85 -9.70 -8.64
CA SER A 162 3.06 -10.09 -7.90
C SER A 162 3.67 -9.01 -6.99
N VAL A 163 3.14 -7.78 -6.91
CA VAL A 163 3.58 -6.80 -5.89
C VAL A 163 3.26 -7.33 -4.49
N PHE A 164 2.13 -8.01 -4.30
CA PHE A 164 1.73 -8.55 -2.99
C PHE A 164 2.74 -9.53 -2.39
N LYS A 165 3.62 -10.12 -3.21
CA LYS A 165 4.72 -10.97 -2.74
C LYS A 165 5.67 -10.26 -1.77
N LEU A 166 5.75 -8.93 -1.79
CA LEU A 166 6.49 -8.17 -0.78
C LEU A 166 5.86 -8.34 0.61
N VAL A 167 4.53 -8.25 0.69
CA VAL A 167 3.75 -8.43 1.92
C VAL A 167 3.81 -9.89 2.38
N THR A 168 3.66 -10.84 1.46
CA THR A 168 3.84 -12.27 1.75
C THR A 168 5.24 -12.58 2.28
N ALA A 169 6.29 -12.01 1.66
CA ALA A 169 7.66 -12.19 2.13
C ALA A 169 7.87 -11.54 3.50
N ALA A 170 7.25 -10.39 3.78
CA ALA A 170 7.28 -9.79 5.11
C ALA A 170 6.67 -10.73 6.15
N ALA A 171 5.51 -11.34 5.89
CA ALA A 171 4.91 -12.33 6.80
C ALA A 171 5.84 -13.52 7.07
N LEU A 172 6.45 -14.09 6.03
CA LEU A 172 7.39 -15.20 6.19
C LEU A 172 8.61 -14.83 7.05
N LEU A 173 9.13 -13.61 6.88
CA LEU A 173 10.28 -13.11 7.63
C LEU A 173 9.93 -12.78 9.08
N GLU A 174 8.77 -12.15 9.32
CA GLU A 174 8.26 -11.82 10.66
C GLU A 174 7.97 -13.07 11.48
N LYS A 175 7.36 -14.09 10.85
CA LYS A 175 7.12 -15.38 11.50
C LYS A 175 8.41 -16.13 11.82
N GLY A 176 9.52 -15.79 11.16
CA GLY A 176 10.82 -16.44 11.32
C GLY A 176 10.83 -17.91 10.86
N SER A 177 9.83 -18.32 10.08
CA SER A 177 9.61 -19.73 9.71
C SER A 177 10.40 -20.18 8.48
N VAL A 178 11.12 -19.27 7.81
CA VAL A 178 11.89 -19.55 6.60
C VAL A 178 13.30 -18.99 6.70
N ASP A 179 14.28 -19.79 6.25
CA ASP A 179 15.60 -19.27 5.87
C ASP A 179 15.50 -18.70 4.45
N PRO A 180 15.75 -17.39 4.24
CA PRO A 180 15.67 -16.78 2.90
C PRO A 180 16.60 -17.41 1.86
N GLN A 181 17.66 -18.09 2.29
CA GLN A 181 18.61 -18.79 1.43
C GLN A 181 18.24 -20.25 1.17
N ALA A 182 17.33 -20.83 1.97
CA ALA A 182 16.81 -22.16 1.71
C ALA A 182 16.15 -22.22 0.33
N ARG A 183 16.43 -23.32 -0.38
CA ARG A 183 15.97 -23.52 -1.75
C ARG A 183 14.79 -24.47 -1.76
N ILE A 184 13.70 -24.05 -2.37
CA ILE A 184 12.55 -24.90 -2.65
C ILE A 184 12.57 -25.28 -4.12
N CYS A 185 12.53 -26.58 -4.40
CA CYS A 185 12.40 -27.10 -5.76
C CYS A 185 10.95 -27.00 -6.21
N TYR A 186 10.71 -26.62 -7.45
CA TYR A 186 9.41 -26.36 -8.04
C TYR A 186 9.43 -26.73 -9.53
N SER A 187 8.23 -26.81 -10.09
CA SER A 187 7.96 -26.93 -11.51
C SER A 187 6.72 -26.07 -11.83
N GLY A 188 6.49 -25.77 -13.11
CA GLY A 188 5.28 -25.05 -13.53
C GLY A 188 5.12 -23.63 -12.92
N GLY A 189 3.86 -23.23 -12.71
CA GLY A 189 3.52 -22.00 -11.97
C GLY A 189 3.78 -20.66 -12.66
N GLN A 190 4.11 -20.60 -13.95
CA GLN A 190 4.53 -19.35 -14.60
C GLN A 190 3.37 -18.34 -14.77
N SER A 191 2.30 -18.75 -15.44
CA SER A 191 1.14 -17.90 -15.76
C SER A 191 -0.13 -18.27 -14.98
N MET A 192 -0.16 -19.45 -14.39
CA MET A 192 -1.24 -20.00 -13.58
C MET A 192 -0.62 -20.90 -12.49
N LEU A 193 -1.32 -21.07 -11.38
CA LEU A 193 -0.98 -22.02 -10.32
C LEU A 193 -2.03 -23.13 -10.26
N THR A 194 -1.60 -24.36 -10.48
CA THR A 194 -2.36 -25.57 -10.18
C THR A 194 -2.14 -25.98 -8.71
N GLU A 195 -2.99 -26.87 -8.20
CA GLU A 195 -2.80 -27.45 -6.87
C GLU A 195 -1.44 -28.17 -6.73
N SER A 196 -0.99 -28.87 -7.78
CA SER A 196 0.32 -29.54 -7.78
C SER A 196 1.49 -28.55 -7.70
N ASP A 197 1.37 -27.36 -8.30
CA ASP A 197 2.41 -26.32 -8.20
C ASP A 197 2.54 -25.83 -6.74
N VAL A 198 1.40 -25.65 -6.07
CA VAL A 198 1.30 -25.17 -4.69
C VAL A 198 1.79 -26.21 -3.69
N ARG A 199 1.24 -27.44 -3.72
CA ARG A 199 1.60 -28.52 -2.79
C ARG A 199 3.01 -29.06 -3.05
N GLY A 200 3.45 -29.03 -4.31
CA GLY A 200 4.71 -29.60 -4.76
C GLY A 200 4.61 -31.06 -5.16
N ASN A 201 5.53 -31.46 -6.04
CA ASN A 201 5.58 -32.78 -6.63
C ASN A 201 7.05 -33.20 -6.82
N PRO A 202 7.59 -34.08 -5.94
CA PRO A 202 8.99 -34.51 -6.01
C PRO A 202 9.37 -35.18 -7.33
N GLN A 203 8.40 -35.73 -8.09
CA GLN A 203 8.68 -36.36 -9.38
C GLN A 203 8.90 -35.33 -10.50
N THR A 204 8.36 -34.11 -10.38
CA THR A 204 8.44 -33.09 -11.44
C THR A 204 9.25 -31.85 -11.04
N ASP A 205 9.43 -31.60 -9.75
CA ASP A 205 10.11 -30.43 -9.19
C ASP A 205 11.63 -30.51 -9.36
N THR A 206 12.10 -30.12 -10.54
CA THR A 206 13.50 -30.23 -10.97
C THR A 206 14.28 -28.92 -10.89
N THR A 207 13.60 -27.77 -10.76
CA THR A 207 14.23 -26.45 -10.67
C THR A 207 14.10 -25.94 -9.24
N CYS A 208 15.14 -25.40 -8.63
CA CYS A 208 15.04 -24.87 -7.27
C CYS A 208 15.35 -23.38 -7.21
N ALA A 209 14.72 -22.67 -6.29
CA ALA A 209 14.97 -21.26 -6.06
C ALA A 209 14.88 -20.90 -4.58
N SER A 210 15.70 -19.94 -4.16
CA SER A 210 15.61 -19.32 -2.84
C SER A 210 14.48 -18.28 -2.80
N LEU A 211 14.16 -17.75 -1.61
CA LEU A 211 13.18 -16.66 -1.49
C LEU A 211 13.66 -15.40 -2.25
N GLU A 212 14.97 -15.12 -2.22
CA GLU A 212 15.59 -14.03 -3.00
C GLU A 212 15.35 -14.18 -4.51
N GLN A 213 15.53 -15.40 -5.03
CA GLN A 213 15.28 -15.70 -6.44
C GLN A 213 13.78 -15.66 -6.76
N ALA A 214 12.92 -16.11 -5.85
CA ALA A 214 11.47 -16.06 -6.02
C ALA A 214 10.95 -14.62 -6.08
N ILE A 215 11.46 -13.71 -5.24
CA ILE A 215 11.15 -12.27 -5.30
C ILE A 215 11.72 -11.65 -6.57
N GLY A 216 13.03 -11.87 -6.83
CA GLY A 216 13.76 -11.33 -7.97
C GLY A 216 13.16 -11.68 -9.32
N HIS A 217 12.94 -12.97 -9.56
CA HIS A 217 12.40 -13.52 -10.81
C HIS A 217 10.88 -13.67 -10.79
N SER A 218 10.21 -13.28 -9.69
CA SER A 218 8.76 -13.35 -9.53
C SER A 218 8.17 -14.77 -9.69
N ILE A 219 8.83 -15.78 -9.12
CA ILE A 219 8.42 -17.19 -9.26
C ILE A 219 7.15 -17.43 -8.42
N ASN A 220 6.00 -17.69 -9.06
CA ASN A 220 4.74 -17.84 -8.32
C ASN A 220 4.70 -19.15 -7.51
N ALA A 221 5.14 -20.28 -8.08
CA ALA A 221 5.09 -21.58 -7.43
C ALA A 221 5.84 -21.58 -6.09
N VAL A 222 7.03 -20.98 -6.04
CA VAL A 222 7.82 -20.89 -4.81
C VAL A 222 7.16 -20.00 -3.76
N MET A 223 6.62 -18.85 -4.16
CA MET A 223 5.91 -17.97 -3.22
C MET A 223 4.62 -18.61 -2.68
N ALA A 224 3.85 -19.25 -3.57
CA ALA A 224 2.63 -19.96 -3.18
C ALA A 224 2.95 -21.12 -2.24
N ARG A 225 4.03 -21.87 -2.50
CA ARG A 225 4.44 -22.99 -1.65
C ARG A 225 4.92 -22.55 -0.27
N TYR A 226 5.72 -21.48 -0.20
CA TYR A 226 6.08 -20.90 1.09
C TYR A 226 4.84 -20.46 1.87
N ALA A 227 3.91 -19.75 1.23
CA ALA A 227 2.67 -19.33 1.88
C ALA A 227 1.83 -20.55 2.33
N TYR A 228 1.67 -21.54 1.47
CA TYR A 228 0.96 -22.79 1.76
C TYR A 228 1.51 -23.52 2.99
N GLN A 229 2.84 -23.62 3.08
CA GLN A 229 3.52 -24.38 4.13
C GLN A 229 3.64 -23.63 5.46
N HIS A 230 3.63 -22.29 5.43
CA HIS A 230 4.03 -21.50 6.59
C HIS A 230 3.03 -20.43 7.03
N LEU A 231 2.08 -20.02 6.18
CA LEU A 231 1.18 -18.91 6.48
C LEU A 231 -0.28 -19.37 6.57
N SER A 232 -0.90 -19.08 7.71
CA SER A 232 -2.35 -19.17 7.85
C SER A 232 -3.02 -17.97 7.18
N LYS A 233 -4.36 -17.97 7.19
CA LYS A 233 -5.16 -16.82 6.77
C LYS A 233 -4.88 -15.61 7.67
N GLU A 234 -4.85 -15.84 8.97
CA GLU A 234 -4.65 -14.83 10.01
C GLU A 234 -3.26 -14.19 9.89
N ASP A 235 -2.22 -14.98 9.57
CA ASP A 235 -0.88 -14.44 9.32
C ASP A 235 -0.88 -13.42 8.15
N LEU A 236 -1.62 -13.73 7.08
CA LEU A 236 -1.73 -12.87 5.88
C LEU A 236 -2.59 -11.63 6.15
N GLU A 237 -3.72 -11.79 6.84
CA GLU A 237 -4.59 -10.69 7.25
C GLU A 237 -3.83 -9.71 8.17
N HIS A 238 -3.11 -10.24 9.16
CA HIS A 238 -2.34 -9.43 10.11
C HIS A 238 -1.27 -8.60 9.43
N ILE A 239 -0.43 -9.23 8.59
CA ILE A 239 0.62 -8.49 7.88
C ILE A 239 0.01 -7.48 6.89
N ALA A 240 -1.12 -7.82 6.23
CA ALA A 240 -1.77 -6.92 5.28
C ALA A 240 -2.27 -5.66 5.99
N LEU A 241 -2.86 -5.80 7.18
CA LEU A 241 -3.27 -4.66 8.01
C LEU A 241 -2.07 -3.81 8.47
N ARG A 242 -0.94 -4.43 8.84
CA ARG A 242 0.31 -3.72 9.18
C ARG A 242 0.91 -2.96 7.99
N PHE A 243 0.65 -3.43 6.78
CA PHE A 243 0.95 -2.73 5.53
C PHE A 243 -0.21 -1.88 5.02
N ALA A 244 -1.18 -1.50 5.87
CA ALA A 244 -2.28 -0.58 5.57
C ALA A 244 -3.34 -1.04 4.55
N PHE A 245 -3.41 -2.33 4.20
CA PHE A 245 -4.58 -2.85 3.48
C PHE A 245 -5.84 -2.77 4.35
N ASN A 246 -7.00 -2.64 3.69
CA ASN A 246 -8.32 -2.53 4.32
C ASN A 246 -8.46 -1.32 5.27
N ARG A 247 -7.61 -0.29 5.09
CA ARG A 247 -7.56 0.91 5.92
C ARG A 247 -7.47 2.17 5.05
N GLU A 248 -8.14 3.24 5.51
CA GLU A 248 -7.95 4.56 4.92
C GLU A 248 -6.53 5.08 5.18
N ILE A 249 -5.87 5.54 4.12
CA ILE A 249 -4.58 6.21 4.22
C ILE A 249 -4.82 7.66 4.66
N PRO A 250 -4.12 8.19 5.68
CA PRO A 250 -4.31 9.55 6.19
C PRO A 250 -3.68 10.60 5.26
N THR A 251 -4.17 10.68 4.02
CA THR A 251 -3.75 11.68 3.03
C THR A 251 -4.57 12.96 3.15
N GLU A 252 -3.97 14.08 2.79
CA GLU A 252 -4.65 15.38 2.65
C GLU A 252 -5.51 15.48 1.38
N PHE A 253 -5.68 14.38 0.65
CA PHE A 253 -6.48 14.27 -0.59
C PHE A 253 -7.27 12.94 -0.61
N LEU A 254 -8.11 12.74 -1.62
CA LEU A 254 -8.90 11.51 -1.79
C LEU A 254 -8.03 10.35 -2.30
N THR A 255 -8.08 9.23 -1.57
CA THR A 255 -7.41 7.98 -1.91
C THR A 255 -8.38 6.83 -1.67
N ASP A 256 -8.46 5.88 -2.62
CA ASP A 256 -9.25 4.67 -2.45
C ASP A 256 -8.56 3.74 -1.44
N VAL A 257 -9.36 3.03 -0.64
CA VAL A 257 -8.85 1.94 0.19
C VAL A 257 -8.37 0.81 -0.71
N SER A 258 -7.15 0.33 -0.49
CA SER A 258 -6.66 -0.89 -1.13
C SER A 258 -7.11 -2.09 -0.31
N GLU A 259 -7.82 -3.01 -0.95
CA GLU A 259 -8.42 -4.16 -0.29
C GLU A 259 -7.53 -5.40 -0.43
N ALA A 260 -7.51 -6.23 0.61
CA ALA A 260 -6.91 -7.56 0.59
C ALA A 260 -7.82 -8.53 1.35
N GLU A 261 -8.29 -9.57 0.66
CA GLU A 261 -9.14 -10.61 1.21
C GLU A 261 -8.46 -11.98 1.10
N PHE A 262 -8.60 -12.79 2.15
CA PHE A 262 -8.02 -14.13 2.21
C PHE A 262 -9.09 -15.15 2.57
N VAL A 263 -9.05 -16.30 1.88
CA VAL A 263 -10.02 -17.38 2.07
C VAL A 263 -9.43 -18.54 2.88
N ASP A 264 -10.30 -19.38 3.44
CA ASP A 264 -9.87 -20.52 4.26
C ASP A 264 -9.28 -21.67 3.41
N ASP A 265 -9.69 -21.78 2.14
CA ASP A 265 -9.11 -22.72 1.18
C ASP A 265 -7.60 -22.48 1.02
N ASP A 266 -6.81 -23.53 1.33
CA ASP A 266 -5.36 -23.44 1.43
C ASP A 266 -4.69 -23.16 0.08
N ILE A 267 -5.23 -23.73 -1.01
CA ILE A 267 -4.74 -23.53 -2.36
C ILE A 267 -5.05 -22.12 -2.87
N GLU A 268 -6.28 -21.65 -2.75
CA GLU A 268 -6.68 -20.32 -3.20
C GLU A 268 -5.97 -19.23 -2.39
N ARG A 269 -5.85 -19.39 -1.06
CA ARG A 269 -5.05 -18.49 -0.21
C ARG A 269 -3.59 -18.42 -0.68
N ALA A 270 -2.98 -19.56 -1.00
CA ALA A 270 -1.62 -19.59 -1.52
C ALA A 270 -1.48 -18.88 -2.88
N LYS A 271 -2.50 -18.92 -3.74
CA LYS A 271 -2.53 -18.13 -4.98
C LYS A 271 -2.60 -16.63 -4.70
N THR A 272 -3.44 -16.20 -3.75
CA THR A 272 -3.51 -14.80 -3.30
C THR A 272 -2.16 -14.32 -2.77
N ALA A 273 -1.51 -15.11 -1.92
CA ALA A 273 -0.18 -14.82 -1.41
C ALA A 273 0.90 -14.74 -2.52
N ALA A 274 0.72 -15.45 -3.62
CA ALA A 274 1.55 -15.34 -4.82
C ALA A 274 1.15 -14.18 -5.76
N GLY A 275 0.15 -13.39 -5.40
CA GLY A 275 -0.29 -12.21 -6.14
C GLY A 275 -1.37 -12.47 -7.19
N PHE A 276 -2.21 -13.49 -7.00
CA PHE A 276 -3.39 -13.73 -7.84
C PHE A 276 -4.69 -13.38 -7.10
N TRP A 277 -5.51 -12.53 -7.73
CA TRP A 277 -6.87 -12.18 -7.28
C TRP A 277 -6.95 -11.62 -5.86
N HIS A 278 -8.15 -11.22 -5.43
CA HIS A 278 -8.52 -10.84 -4.05
C HIS A 278 -7.72 -9.69 -3.40
N VAL A 279 -6.79 -9.07 -4.11
CA VAL A 279 -6.00 -7.93 -3.62
C VAL A 279 -5.92 -6.84 -4.68
N ASN A 280 -6.43 -5.67 -4.34
CA ASN A 280 -6.35 -4.46 -5.15
C ASN A 280 -5.37 -3.46 -4.53
N LEU A 281 -4.72 -2.66 -5.37
CA LEU A 281 -3.68 -1.73 -4.92
C LEU A 281 -3.75 -0.42 -5.70
N SER A 282 -3.54 0.71 -5.01
CA SER A 282 -3.29 2.00 -5.66
C SER A 282 -1.79 2.30 -5.78
N PRO A 283 -1.32 3.07 -6.78
CA PRO A 283 0.07 3.50 -6.86
C PRO A 283 0.57 4.25 -5.62
N MET A 284 -0.28 5.09 -5.01
CA MET A 284 -0.01 5.75 -3.72
C MET A 284 0.30 4.73 -2.63
N HIS A 285 -0.55 3.71 -2.48
CA HIS A 285 -0.33 2.68 -1.47
C HIS A 285 0.89 1.80 -1.77
N GLY A 286 1.12 1.47 -3.05
CA GLY A 286 2.35 0.78 -3.48
C GLY A 286 3.61 1.57 -3.10
N ALA A 287 3.63 2.89 -3.30
CA ALA A 287 4.74 3.74 -2.89
C ALA A 287 4.97 3.69 -1.37
N LEU A 288 3.90 3.65 -0.56
CA LEU A 288 4.01 3.52 0.90
C LEU A 288 4.55 2.16 1.34
N ILE A 289 4.15 1.06 0.68
CA ILE A 289 4.72 -0.27 0.94
C ILE A 289 6.23 -0.25 0.70
N ALA A 290 6.67 0.30 -0.44
CA ALA A 290 8.10 0.44 -0.73
C ALA A 290 8.83 1.37 0.26
N ALA A 291 8.18 2.47 0.67
CA ALA A 291 8.71 3.40 1.65
C ALA A 291 8.92 2.72 3.00
N ALA A 292 7.94 1.97 3.49
CA ALA A 292 8.04 1.26 4.76
C ALA A 292 9.20 0.25 4.76
N ILE A 293 9.37 -0.51 3.67
CA ILE A 293 10.46 -1.49 3.54
C ILE A 293 11.84 -0.81 3.59
N GLU A 294 12.04 0.30 2.87
CA GLU A 294 13.31 1.04 2.89
C GLU A 294 13.52 1.80 4.21
N ASN A 295 12.43 2.17 4.90
CA ASN A 295 12.46 2.90 6.16
C ASN A 295 12.37 1.97 7.38
N ASP A 296 13.15 0.89 7.39
CA ASP A 296 13.29 0.01 8.56
C ASP A 296 11.95 -0.57 9.06
N GLY A 297 10.98 -0.76 8.17
CA GLY A 297 9.65 -1.29 8.48
C GLY A 297 8.66 -0.25 8.98
N ILE A 298 9.03 1.03 9.05
CA ILE A 298 8.17 2.12 9.52
C ILE A 298 7.51 2.82 8.33
N MET A 299 6.19 2.71 8.23
CA MET A 299 5.41 3.50 7.28
C MET A 299 5.15 4.90 7.87
N MET A 300 5.62 5.94 7.20
CA MET A 300 5.41 7.33 7.61
C MET A 300 4.03 7.83 7.18
N THR A 301 3.45 8.75 7.94
CA THR A 301 2.24 9.48 7.52
C THR A 301 2.56 10.24 6.22
N PRO A 302 1.78 10.06 5.13
CA PRO A 302 2.02 10.80 3.90
C PRO A 302 1.79 12.29 4.07
N ILE A 303 2.67 13.12 3.50
CA ILE A 303 2.60 14.58 3.56
C ILE A 303 2.66 15.12 2.14
N LEU A 304 1.61 15.82 1.69
CA LEU A 304 1.60 16.61 0.46
C LEU A 304 1.74 18.10 0.78
N ILE A 305 1.13 18.59 1.86
CA ILE A 305 1.20 20.00 2.27
C ILE A 305 2.45 20.19 3.15
N ASP A 306 3.41 20.97 2.68
CA ASP A 306 4.63 21.30 3.43
C ASP A 306 4.39 22.48 4.39
N GLU A 307 3.63 23.48 3.95
CA GLU A 307 3.40 24.72 4.69
C GLU A 307 2.08 25.38 4.28
N ILE A 308 1.40 26.06 5.21
CA ILE A 308 0.23 26.90 4.91
C ILE A 308 0.53 28.32 5.35
N THR A 309 0.27 29.29 4.48
CA THR A 309 0.43 30.72 4.76
C THR A 309 -0.89 31.48 4.67
N ASP A 310 -1.03 32.53 5.47
CA ASP A 310 -2.12 33.51 5.30
C ASP A 310 -1.87 34.44 4.09
N ALA A 311 -2.82 35.34 3.82
CA ALA A 311 -2.73 36.31 2.73
C ALA A 311 -1.61 37.36 2.90
N GLN A 312 -1.06 37.49 4.11
CA GLN A 312 0.04 38.40 4.45
C GLN A 312 1.41 37.70 4.40
N GLY A 313 1.44 36.37 4.13
CA GLY A 313 2.64 35.57 4.09
C GLY A 313 3.09 35.02 5.44
N THR A 314 2.27 35.13 6.49
CA THR A 314 2.54 34.52 7.80
C THR A 314 2.36 33.01 7.71
N VAL A 315 3.35 32.25 8.16
CA VAL A 315 3.27 30.79 8.24
C VAL A 315 2.34 30.38 9.39
N LEU A 316 1.27 29.65 9.05
CA LEU A 316 0.27 29.13 9.99
C LEU A 316 0.50 27.66 10.33
N TYR A 317 1.10 26.91 9.42
CA TYR A 317 1.37 25.49 9.56
C TYR A 317 2.66 25.12 8.84
N THR A 318 3.43 24.21 9.43
CA THR A 318 4.57 23.55 8.78
C THR A 318 4.51 22.07 9.11
N ALA A 319 4.58 21.23 8.09
CA ALA A 319 4.47 19.80 8.26
C ALA A 319 5.67 19.21 9.02
N LYS A 320 5.37 18.27 9.91
CA LYS A 320 6.37 17.50 10.66
C LYS A 320 6.22 16.01 10.34
N PRO A 321 7.27 15.35 9.82
CA PRO A 321 7.27 13.91 9.61
C PRO A 321 6.93 13.13 10.87
N ARG A 322 6.00 12.19 10.77
CA ARG A 322 5.60 11.32 11.88
C ARG A 322 5.34 9.89 11.40
N PRO A 323 5.77 8.87 12.16
CA PRO A 323 5.38 7.49 11.91
C PRO A 323 3.85 7.33 11.87
N TRP A 324 3.37 6.41 11.06
CA TRP A 324 1.96 6.02 11.01
C TRP A 324 1.77 4.58 11.50
N LEU A 325 2.49 3.63 10.90
CA LEU A 325 2.39 2.20 11.21
C LEU A 325 3.78 1.55 11.29
N VAL A 326 3.90 0.56 12.17
CA VAL A 326 5.02 -0.39 12.16
C VAL A 326 4.65 -1.62 11.33
N SER A 327 5.05 -1.60 10.05
CA SER A 327 4.71 -2.65 9.09
C SER A 327 5.48 -3.95 9.30
N MET A 328 6.74 -3.88 9.76
CA MET A 328 7.57 -5.04 10.10
C MET A 328 8.75 -4.63 10.98
N HIS A 329 9.44 -5.60 11.60
CA HIS A 329 10.65 -5.33 12.38
C HIS A 329 11.81 -4.85 11.48
N ALA A 330 12.64 -3.95 12.01
CA ALA A 330 13.69 -3.28 11.25
C ALA A 330 14.74 -4.23 10.64
N ASP A 331 15.12 -5.28 11.37
CA ASP A 331 16.07 -6.28 10.88
C ASP A 331 15.48 -7.12 9.73
N ARG A 332 14.18 -7.45 9.81
CA ARG A 332 13.41 -8.13 8.76
C ARG A 332 13.21 -7.23 7.55
N ALA A 333 12.91 -5.94 7.75
CA ALA A 333 12.81 -4.95 6.68
C ALA A 333 14.11 -4.86 5.87
N LYS A 334 15.26 -4.82 6.54
CA LYS A 334 16.58 -4.83 5.89
C LYS A 334 16.83 -6.10 5.08
N VAL A 335 16.37 -7.26 5.57
CA VAL A 335 16.43 -8.50 4.79
C VAL A 335 15.57 -8.38 3.53
N LEU A 336 14.29 -8.00 3.67
CA LEU A 336 13.37 -7.85 2.53
C LEU A 336 13.87 -6.83 1.51
N ALA A 337 14.44 -5.71 1.98
CA ALA A 337 15.04 -4.68 1.14
C ALA A 337 16.16 -5.27 0.26
N ARG A 338 17.04 -6.10 0.84
CA ARG A 338 18.10 -6.80 0.10
C ARG A 338 17.54 -7.83 -0.89
N LEU A 339 16.52 -8.60 -0.51
CA LEU A 339 15.87 -9.55 -1.43
C LEU A 339 15.29 -8.84 -2.65
N GLY A 340 14.70 -7.66 -2.46
CA GLY A 340 14.15 -6.83 -3.53
C GLY A 340 15.19 -6.26 -4.48
N GLU A 341 16.46 -6.10 -4.07
CA GLU A 341 17.55 -5.68 -4.98
C GLU A 341 17.77 -6.71 -6.10
N ASN A 342 17.47 -7.99 -5.86
CA ASN A 342 17.60 -9.02 -6.87
C ASN A 342 16.66 -8.77 -8.07
N THR A 343 15.50 -8.15 -7.88
CA THR A 343 14.58 -7.78 -8.96
C THR A 343 15.22 -6.84 -9.98
N THR A 344 16.11 -5.93 -9.55
CA THR A 344 16.75 -4.93 -10.41
C THR A 344 18.16 -5.32 -10.85
N ARG A 345 18.82 -6.23 -10.12
CA ARG A 345 20.16 -6.73 -10.48
C ARG A 345 20.10 -7.88 -11.49
N GLU A 346 19.27 -8.88 -11.25
CA GLU A 346 19.27 -10.14 -12.00
C GLU A 346 17.86 -10.54 -12.49
N GLY A 347 16.82 -9.99 -11.86
CA GLY A 347 15.44 -10.37 -12.05
C GLY A 347 14.65 -9.58 -13.10
N THR A 348 13.35 -9.50 -12.87
CA THR A 348 12.34 -9.03 -13.85
C THR A 348 12.50 -7.57 -14.27
N ALA A 349 13.17 -6.73 -13.49
CA ALA A 349 13.43 -5.33 -13.80
C ALA A 349 14.88 -5.05 -14.22
N ARG A 350 15.76 -6.07 -14.29
CA ARG A 350 17.19 -5.91 -14.60
C ARG A 350 17.47 -4.96 -15.76
N LYS A 351 16.80 -5.16 -16.89
CA LYS A 351 17.04 -4.36 -18.10
C LYS A 351 16.81 -2.86 -17.89
N MET A 352 15.86 -2.48 -17.04
CA MET A 352 15.53 -1.07 -16.77
C MET A 352 16.56 -0.37 -15.89
N PHE A 353 17.19 -1.12 -14.98
CA PHE A 353 18.12 -0.58 -13.99
C PHE A 353 19.59 -0.94 -14.27
N ALA A 354 19.87 -1.63 -15.37
CA ALA A 354 21.22 -2.04 -15.75
C ALA A 354 22.15 -0.84 -16.02
N SER A 355 21.65 0.21 -16.67
CA SER A 355 22.44 1.41 -16.95
C SER A 355 22.51 2.32 -15.74
N ARG A 356 23.72 2.49 -15.20
CA ARG A 356 24.01 3.46 -14.12
C ARG A 356 24.53 4.80 -14.62
N LYS A 357 24.48 5.06 -15.95
CA LYS A 357 24.91 6.33 -16.52
C LYS A 357 24.00 7.47 -16.04
N GLY A 358 24.62 8.50 -15.44
CA GLY A 358 23.92 9.67 -14.92
C GLY A 358 23.38 9.52 -13.50
N TRP A 359 23.56 8.34 -12.87
CA TRP A 359 23.23 8.15 -11.46
C TRP A 359 24.39 8.61 -10.58
N ARG A 360 24.06 9.11 -9.39
CA ARG A 360 24.98 9.32 -8.28
C ARG A 360 25.58 7.96 -7.86
N GLN A 361 26.82 7.99 -7.37
CA GLN A 361 27.54 6.77 -6.99
C GLN A 361 26.92 6.14 -5.73
N GLY A 362 26.97 4.81 -5.65
CA GLY A 362 26.52 4.05 -4.47
C GLY A 362 25.02 3.80 -4.37
N VAL A 363 24.22 4.23 -5.37
CA VAL A 363 22.77 4.01 -5.34
C VAL A 363 22.43 2.52 -5.40
N ARG A 364 21.73 2.03 -4.38
CA ARG A 364 21.08 0.72 -4.37
C ARG A 364 19.63 0.89 -4.80
N VAL A 365 19.09 -0.11 -5.50
CA VAL A 365 17.69 -0.08 -5.96
C VAL A 365 17.10 -1.46 -5.77
N GLY A 366 15.97 -1.54 -5.07
CA GLY A 366 15.19 -2.75 -4.90
C GLY A 366 13.73 -2.54 -5.26
N GLY A 367 12.97 -3.62 -5.36
CA GLY A 367 11.53 -3.54 -5.55
C GLY A 367 10.94 -4.83 -6.06
N LYS A 368 9.73 -4.72 -6.61
CA LYS A 368 8.95 -5.83 -7.14
C LYS A 368 8.16 -5.39 -8.36
N THR A 369 8.27 -6.18 -9.43
CA THR A 369 7.35 -6.07 -10.58
C THR A 369 6.06 -6.83 -10.32
N GLY A 370 4.96 -6.35 -10.89
CA GLY A 370 3.70 -7.07 -11.00
C GLY A 370 3.21 -7.10 -12.44
N THR A 371 2.61 -8.21 -12.86
CA THR A 371 1.97 -8.33 -14.17
C THR A 371 0.74 -9.21 -14.04
N LEU A 372 -0.41 -8.68 -14.43
CA LEU A 372 -1.65 -9.45 -14.54
C LEU A 372 -2.47 -8.91 -15.71
N SER A 373 -3.16 -9.78 -16.43
CA SER A 373 -3.99 -9.38 -17.56
C SER A 373 -5.46 -9.73 -17.32
N ASN A 374 -6.35 -8.78 -17.60
CA ASN A 374 -7.77 -9.03 -17.81
C ASN A 374 -8.02 -9.18 -19.32
N LYS A 375 -8.98 -10.02 -19.70
CA LYS A 375 -9.37 -10.26 -21.09
C LYS A 375 -10.55 -9.40 -21.56
N GLN A 376 -11.39 -8.90 -20.65
CA GLN A 376 -12.61 -8.17 -21.00
C GLN A 376 -12.86 -6.95 -20.08
N PRO A 377 -12.61 -5.71 -20.57
CA PRO A 377 -11.79 -5.41 -21.75
C PRO A 377 -10.35 -5.91 -21.58
N PHE A 378 -9.62 -6.09 -22.68
CA PHE A 378 -8.22 -6.51 -22.58
C PHE A 378 -7.38 -5.40 -21.97
N TYR A 379 -6.84 -5.66 -20.79
CA TYR A 379 -5.85 -4.81 -20.14
C TYR A 379 -4.76 -5.64 -19.50
N THR A 380 -3.52 -5.22 -19.64
CA THR A 380 -2.38 -5.75 -18.88
C THR A 380 -1.89 -4.69 -17.89
N TYR A 381 -2.08 -4.97 -16.61
CA TYR A 381 -1.59 -4.18 -15.49
C TYR A 381 -0.11 -4.47 -15.29
N ASN A 382 0.74 -3.46 -15.52
CA ASN A 382 2.20 -3.54 -15.37
C ASN A 382 2.64 -2.66 -14.21
N TRP A 383 3.00 -3.30 -13.10
CA TRP A 383 3.44 -2.66 -11.88
C TRP A 383 4.96 -2.61 -11.74
N PHE A 384 5.45 -1.56 -11.08
CA PHE A 384 6.66 -1.61 -10.30
C PHE A 384 6.45 -0.85 -8.98
N VAL A 385 6.75 -1.52 -7.87
CA VAL A 385 6.79 -0.92 -6.53
C VAL A 385 8.18 -1.14 -6.00
N GLY A 386 8.91 -0.08 -5.69
CA GLY A 386 10.30 -0.22 -5.30
C GLY A 386 10.89 1.05 -4.69
N TRP A 387 12.13 0.92 -4.26
CA TRP A 387 12.87 1.93 -3.53
C TRP A 387 14.28 2.07 -4.08
N GLY A 388 14.90 3.21 -3.83
CA GLY A 388 16.32 3.39 -4.01
C GLY A 388 16.90 4.29 -2.93
N SER A 389 18.18 4.10 -2.63
CA SER A 389 18.90 4.90 -1.63
C SER A 389 20.39 4.96 -1.93
N ASP A 390 21.00 6.06 -1.50
CA ASP A 390 22.44 6.22 -1.36
C ASP A 390 22.77 6.87 -0.01
N ALA A 391 24.00 7.34 0.16
CA ALA A 391 24.44 7.96 1.41
C ALA A 391 23.76 9.32 1.71
N LYS A 392 23.09 9.95 0.73
CA LYS A 392 22.52 11.29 0.84
C LYS A 392 20.99 11.29 0.87
N SER A 393 20.35 10.44 0.07
CA SER A 393 18.91 10.48 -0.11
C SER A 393 18.31 9.11 -0.44
N GLN A 394 17.00 9.05 -0.38
CA GLN A 394 16.20 7.85 -0.64
C GLN A 394 14.85 8.25 -1.24
N ILE A 395 14.27 7.33 -1.99
CA ILE A 395 13.00 7.52 -2.69
C ILE A 395 12.30 6.16 -2.82
N ALA A 396 11.00 6.14 -2.57
CA ALA A 396 10.12 5.03 -2.89
C ALA A 396 9.18 5.43 -4.03
N VAL A 397 8.90 4.50 -4.94
CA VAL A 397 8.04 4.73 -6.10
C VAL A 397 7.06 3.57 -6.25
N GLY A 398 5.78 3.91 -6.35
CA GLY A 398 4.72 3.01 -6.81
C GLY A 398 4.23 3.46 -8.18
N ALA A 399 4.34 2.60 -9.19
CA ALA A 399 3.97 2.92 -10.57
C ALA A 399 3.15 1.80 -11.21
N LEU A 400 2.01 2.18 -11.77
CA LEU A 400 1.12 1.33 -12.56
C LEU A 400 0.97 1.88 -13.97
N ILE A 401 1.21 1.03 -14.95
CA ILE A 401 0.78 1.26 -16.34
C ILE A 401 -0.25 0.20 -16.71
N VAL A 402 -1.41 0.64 -17.20
CA VAL A 402 -2.44 -0.22 -17.78
C VAL A 402 -2.33 -0.16 -19.28
N ASN A 403 -1.97 -1.29 -19.88
CA ASN A 403 -1.69 -1.42 -21.30
C ASN A 403 -2.80 -2.16 -22.04
N SER A 404 -3.09 -1.78 -23.28
CA SER A 404 -3.85 -2.60 -24.22
C SER A 404 -2.98 -3.73 -24.80
N GLU A 405 -3.46 -4.46 -25.81
CA GLU A 405 -2.71 -5.57 -26.42
C GLU A 405 -1.35 -5.16 -26.98
N LYS A 406 -1.25 -3.94 -27.52
CA LYS A 406 0.00 -3.37 -28.03
C LYS A 406 0.51 -2.31 -27.06
N TRP A 407 1.74 -2.47 -26.57
CA TRP A 407 2.30 -1.58 -25.56
C TRP A 407 3.83 -1.50 -25.63
N TRP A 408 4.36 -0.43 -25.03
CA TRP A 408 5.77 -0.04 -25.13
C TRP A 408 6.41 0.30 -23.80
N ILE A 409 5.61 0.54 -22.75
CA ILE A 409 6.07 0.99 -21.44
C ILE A 409 5.49 0.12 -20.30
N LYS A 410 6.22 0.03 -19.19
CA LYS A 410 5.81 -0.63 -17.94
C LYS A 410 6.01 0.29 -16.75
N GLY A 411 5.41 -0.02 -15.60
CA GLY A 411 5.67 0.69 -14.34
C GLY A 411 7.17 0.79 -14.00
N SER A 412 7.97 -0.23 -14.34
CA SER A 412 9.42 -0.22 -14.10
C SER A 412 10.19 0.83 -14.93
N HIS A 413 9.66 1.24 -16.09
CA HIS A 413 10.26 2.32 -16.89
C HIS A 413 10.03 3.67 -16.20
N VAL A 414 8.80 3.91 -15.74
CA VAL A 414 8.44 5.13 -15.00
C VAL A 414 9.26 5.24 -13.73
N ALA A 415 9.34 4.17 -12.94
CA ALA A 415 10.13 4.14 -11.71
C ALA A 415 11.63 4.33 -11.96
N ALA A 416 12.19 3.69 -12.99
CA ALA A 416 13.61 3.86 -13.32
C ALA A 416 13.95 5.30 -13.73
N ARG A 417 13.07 5.97 -14.49
CA ARG A 417 13.24 7.39 -14.85
C ARG A 417 13.13 8.29 -13.62
N ALA A 418 12.10 8.10 -12.79
CA ALA A 418 11.90 8.86 -11.56
C ALA A 418 13.11 8.74 -10.61
N MET A 419 13.55 7.51 -10.32
CA MET A 419 14.71 7.27 -9.46
C MET A 419 15.99 7.86 -10.07
N LYS A 420 16.19 7.75 -11.39
CA LYS A 420 17.33 8.38 -12.05
C LYS A 420 17.31 9.91 -11.91
N THR A 421 16.15 10.55 -12.01
CA THR A 421 16.01 12.00 -11.80
C THR A 421 16.38 12.37 -10.36
N HIS A 422 15.85 11.66 -9.38
CA HIS A 422 16.14 11.89 -7.96
C HIS A 422 17.63 11.66 -7.60
N PHE A 423 18.25 10.65 -8.21
CA PHE A 423 19.66 10.34 -8.04
C PHE A 423 20.54 10.91 -9.15
N SER A 424 20.09 11.95 -9.84
CA SER A 424 20.94 12.63 -10.82
C SER A 424 22.07 13.38 -10.13
N LYS A 425 23.17 13.60 -10.87
CA LYS A 425 24.40 14.20 -10.35
C LYS A 425 24.29 15.70 -10.12
#